data_AF-A0A7X3Q3T2-F1
#
_entry.id   AF-A0A7X3Q3T2-F1
#
_cell.length_a   1.000
_cell.length_b   1.000
_cell.length_c   1.000
_cell.angle_alpha   90.00
_cell.angle_beta   90.00
_cell.angle_gamma   90.00
#
_symmetry.space_group_name_H-M   'P 1'
#
loop_
_entity.id
_entity.type
_entity.pdbx_description
1 polymer ?
#
loop_
_entity_poly.entity_id
_entity_poly.type
_entity_poly.pdbx_seq_one_letter_code
_entity_poly.pdbx_strand_id
1 'polypeptide(L)'
;MSGETLSGTELRAAITSASDYLTASAKAVDAINVYPVPDGDTGSNMAATLREACDHMLALEEPLAAGQVLATFARGALYGGRGNSGVILSQSLLGLAKGGGEVEDLGGEVLA
;
A
#
# COMPACT_ATOMS: atom_id res chain seq x y z
N MET A 1 24.43 4.82 13.08
CA MET A 1 23.13 4.28 13.53
C MET A 1 22.81 3.16 12.56
N SER A 2 22.91 1.90 12.96
CA SER A 2 22.30 0.82 12.19
C SER A 2 20.79 1.04 12.34
N GLY A 3 20.17 1.69 11.35
CA GLY A 3 18.73 1.89 11.35
C GLY A 3 18.04 0.53 11.35
N GLU A 4 16.91 0.43 12.04
CA GLU A 4 16.04 -0.73 11.90
C GLU A 4 15.57 -0.80 10.44
N THR A 5 15.79 -1.94 9.80
CA THR A 5 15.37 -2.22 8.42
C THR A 5 14.30 -3.31 8.41
N LEU A 6 13.48 -3.34 7.35
CA LEU A 6 12.51 -4.40 7.09
C LEU A 6 12.98 -5.24 5.91
N SER A 7 13.08 -6.55 6.12
CA SER A 7 13.24 -7.50 5.02
C SER A 7 12.01 -7.53 4.10
N GLY A 8 12.14 -8.07 2.89
CA GLY A 8 11.00 -8.23 1.99
C GLY A 8 9.86 -9.07 2.58
N THR A 9 10.17 -10.07 3.39
CA THR A 9 9.15 -10.89 4.09
C THR A 9 8.42 -10.10 5.16
N GLU A 10 9.13 -9.32 5.98
CA GLU A 10 8.53 -8.48 7.01
C GLU A 10 7.69 -7.35 6.39
N LEU A 11 8.19 -6.73 5.33
CA LEU A 11 7.46 -5.71 4.59
C LEU A 11 6.18 -6.29 3.97
N ARG A 12 6.24 -7.48 3.36
CA ARG A 12 5.05 -8.18 2.85
C ARG A 12 4.02 -8.40 3.95
N ALA A 13 4.44 -8.91 5.10
CA ALA A 13 3.55 -9.16 6.24
C ALA A 13 2.93 -7.86 6.80
N ALA A 14 3.71 -6.79 6.89
CA ALA A 14 3.25 -5.48 7.33
C ALA A 14 2.20 -4.89 6.36
N ILE A 15 2.45 -4.97 5.05
CA ILE A 15 1.52 -4.51 4.02
C ILE A 15 0.20 -5.29 4.05
N THR A 16 0.27 -6.63 4.16
CA THR A 16 -0.93 -7.47 4.29
C THR A 16 -1.76 -7.08 5.51
N SER A 17 -1.10 -6.90 6.66
CA SER A 17 -1.77 -6.48 7.90
C SER A 17 -2.43 -5.10 7.77
N ALA A 18 -1.76 -4.15 7.09
CA ALA A 18 -2.32 -2.82 6.83
C ALA A 18 -3.55 -2.87 5.90
N SER A 19 -3.51 -3.73 4.87
CA SER A 19 -4.64 -3.94 3.95
C SER A 19 -5.86 -4.55 4.66
N ASP A 20 -5.64 -5.53 5.55
CA ASP A 20 -6.69 -6.14 6.36
C ASP A 20 -7.30 -5.12 7.34
N TYR A 21 -6.46 -4.33 8.00
CA TYR A 21 -6.92 -3.28 8.91
C TYR A 21 -7.75 -2.21 8.19
N LEU A 22 -7.30 -1.77 7.00
CA LEU A 22 -8.06 -0.81 6.20
C LEU A 22 -9.39 -1.40 5.73
N THR A 23 -9.40 -2.67 5.31
CA THR A 23 -10.63 -3.38 4.95
C THR A 23 -11.62 -3.40 6.11
N ALA A 24 -11.16 -3.75 7.31
CA ALA A 24 -11.99 -3.77 8.51
C ALA A 24 -12.50 -2.37 8.90
N SER A 25 -11.70 -1.35 8.64
CA SER A 25 -12.01 0.05 8.96
C SER A 25 -12.77 0.80 7.85
N ALA A 26 -13.01 0.17 6.70
CA ALA A 26 -13.54 0.83 5.50
C ALA A 26 -14.83 1.62 5.77
N LYS A 27 -15.78 1.03 6.50
CA LYS A 27 -17.05 1.70 6.87
C LYS A 27 -16.84 2.93 7.75
N ALA A 28 -15.87 2.88 8.66
CA ALA A 28 -15.55 4.02 9.51
C ALA A 28 -14.93 5.15 8.66
N VAL A 29 -14.09 4.81 7.68
CA VAL A 29 -13.51 5.76 6.73
C VAL A 29 -14.58 6.34 5.79
N ASP A 30 -15.49 5.51 5.28
CA ASP A 30 -16.63 5.95 4.46
C ASP A 30 -17.48 6.99 5.19
N ALA A 31 -17.64 6.85 6.52
CA ALA A 31 -18.39 7.78 7.36
C ALA A 31 -17.68 9.12 7.64
N ILE A 32 -16.36 9.24 7.38
CA ILE A 32 -15.61 10.49 7.57
C ILE A 32 -15.92 11.48 6.43
N ASN A 33 -16.20 10.98 5.21
CA ASN A 33 -16.41 11.86 4.06
C ASN A 33 -17.75 12.59 4.14
N VAL A 34 -17.73 13.86 4.54
CA VAL A 34 -18.93 14.68 4.81
C VAL A 34 -19.08 15.93 3.92
N TYR A 35 -18.30 16.09 2.83
CA TYR A 35 -18.38 17.29 1.98
C TYR A 35 -18.18 17.02 0.47
N PRO A 36 -18.94 17.66 -0.46
CA PRO A 36 -20.20 18.38 -0.26
C PRO A 36 -21.43 17.45 -0.20
N VAL A 37 -21.29 16.20 -0.66
CA VAL A 37 -22.26 15.11 -0.54
C VAL A 37 -21.49 13.84 -0.14
N PRO A 38 -21.92 13.07 0.85
CA PRO A 38 -21.27 11.82 1.22
C PRO A 38 -21.49 10.78 0.12
N ASP A 39 -20.49 10.57 -0.73
CA ASP A 39 -20.51 9.46 -1.69
C ASP A 39 -20.32 8.10 -1.00
N GLY A 40 -19.88 8.12 0.27
CA GLY A 40 -19.87 6.97 1.18
C GLY A 40 -18.99 5.81 0.73
N ASP A 41 -18.01 6.07 -0.13
CA ASP A 41 -17.22 5.05 -0.82
C ASP A 41 -15.70 5.21 -0.65
N THR A 42 -15.23 6.18 0.14
CA THR A 42 -13.80 6.49 0.28
C THR A 42 -12.98 5.32 0.86
N GLY A 43 -13.41 4.77 1.99
CA GLY A 43 -12.81 3.60 2.61
C GLY A 43 -12.96 2.36 1.75
N SER A 44 -14.15 2.16 1.17
CA SER A 44 -14.41 1.02 0.27
C SER A 44 -13.51 1.03 -0.97
N ASN A 45 -13.29 2.21 -1.57
CA ASN A 45 -12.39 2.42 -2.70
C ASN A 45 -10.93 2.16 -2.32
N MET A 46 -10.44 2.73 -1.21
CA MET A 46 -9.06 2.51 -0.76
C MET A 46 -8.81 1.05 -0.40
N ALA A 47 -9.74 0.38 0.28
CA ALA A 47 -9.62 -1.04 0.64
C ALA A 47 -9.57 -1.94 -0.61
N ALA A 48 -10.41 -1.67 -1.60
CA ALA A 48 -10.37 -2.41 -2.87
C ALA A 48 -9.04 -2.22 -3.61
N THR A 49 -8.50 -1.00 -3.63
CA THR A 49 -7.18 -0.72 -4.22
C THR A 49 -6.05 -1.43 -3.49
N LEU A 50 -6.03 -1.44 -2.15
CA LEU A 50 -5.00 -2.16 -1.39
C LEU A 50 -5.10 -3.67 -1.52
N ARG A 51 -6.30 -4.23 -1.67
CA ARG A 51 -6.46 -5.67 -1.91
C ARG A 51 -5.84 -6.08 -3.24
N GLU A 52 -6.16 -5.38 -4.33
CA GLU A 52 -5.55 -5.62 -5.64
C GLU A 52 -4.02 -5.49 -5.59
N ALA A 53 -3.53 -4.48 -4.87
CA ALA A 53 -2.10 -4.27 -4.65
C ALA A 53 -1.44 -5.44 -3.90
N CYS A 54 -2.10 -5.97 -2.87
CA CYS A 54 -1.64 -7.13 -2.12
C CYS A 54 -1.62 -8.38 -2.99
N ASP A 55 -2.65 -8.62 -3.80
CA ASP A 55 -2.72 -9.80 -4.67
C ASP A 55 -1.54 -9.85 -5.64
N HIS A 56 -1.13 -8.70 -6.20
CA HIS A 56 0.06 -8.58 -7.03
C HIS A 56 1.35 -8.90 -6.27
N MET A 57 1.51 -8.34 -5.06
CA MET A 57 2.68 -8.57 -4.21
C MET A 57 2.77 -10.02 -3.72
N LEU A 58 1.64 -10.64 -3.39
CA LEU A 58 1.56 -12.02 -2.88
C LEU A 58 1.87 -13.07 -3.96
N ALA A 59 1.78 -12.71 -5.24
CA ALA A 59 2.19 -13.55 -6.36
C ALA A 59 3.72 -13.63 -6.55
N LEU A 60 4.51 -12.87 -5.79
CA LEU A 60 5.97 -12.94 -5.83
C LEU A 60 6.48 -14.23 -5.18
N GLU A 61 7.44 -14.87 -5.83
CA GLU A 61 8.15 -16.04 -5.31
C GLU A 61 9.36 -15.65 -4.44
N GLU A 62 9.70 -16.48 -3.47
CA GLU A 62 10.87 -16.28 -2.61
C GLU A 62 12.19 -16.57 -3.37
N PRO A 63 13.31 -15.92 -3.01
CA PRO A 63 13.46 -14.94 -1.93
C PRO A 63 12.94 -13.55 -2.29
N LEU A 64 12.41 -12.82 -1.30
CA LEU A 64 11.88 -11.47 -1.47
C LEU A 64 12.85 -10.35 -1.08
N ALA A 65 13.21 -9.51 -2.04
CA ALA A 65 13.82 -8.20 -1.79
C ALA A 65 12.76 -7.14 -1.45
N ALA A 66 13.00 -6.30 -0.44
CA ALA A 66 12.04 -5.31 0.02
C ALA A 66 11.65 -4.27 -1.06
N GLY A 67 12.62 -3.84 -1.88
CA GLY A 67 12.35 -2.96 -3.01
C GLY A 67 11.41 -3.57 -4.04
N GLN A 68 11.56 -4.87 -4.34
CA GLN A 68 10.69 -5.60 -5.26
C GLN A 68 9.26 -5.74 -4.73
N VAL A 69 9.13 -6.06 -3.43
CA VAL A 69 7.84 -6.14 -2.73
C VAL A 69 7.12 -4.80 -2.82
N LEU A 70 7.79 -3.70 -2.46
CA LEU A 70 7.23 -2.36 -2.47
C LEU A 70 6.85 -1.90 -3.88
N ALA A 71 7.71 -2.16 -4.87
CA ALA A 71 7.47 -1.80 -6.26
C ALA A 71 6.27 -2.56 -6.86
N THR A 72 6.17 -3.86 -6.59
CA THR A 72 5.07 -4.70 -7.08
C THR A 72 3.74 -4.29 -6.43
N PHE A 73 3.76 -4.06 -5.11
CA PHE A 73 2.61 -3.54 -4.39
C PHE A 73 2.13 -2.19 -4.95
N ALA A 74 3.04 -1.23 -5.13
CA ALA A 74 2.70 0.09 -5.66
C ALA A 74 2.14 0.02 -7.10
N ARG A 75 2.66 -0.88 -7.95
CA ARG A 75 2.11 -1.11 -9.30
C ARG A 75 0.72 -1.74 -9.25
N GLY A 76 0.49 -2.72 -8.39
CA GLY A 76 -0.83 -3.31 -8.20
C GLY A 76 -1.84 -2.27 -7.71
N ALA A 77 -1.45 -1.37 -6.82
CA ALA A 77 -2.29 -0.24 -6.40
C ALA A 77 -2.61 0.71 -7.56
N LEU A 78 -1.63 0.97 -8.45
CA LEU A 78 -1.82 1.82 -9.62
C LEU A 78 -2.80 1.21 -10.63
N TYR A 79 -2.73 -0.10 -10.88
CA TYR A 79 -3.66 -0.81 -11.77
C TYR A 79 -5.04 -1.01 -11.14
N GLY A 80 -5.08 -1.21 -9.82
CA GLY A 80 -6.29 -1.42 -9.02
C GLY A 80 -6.93 -0.15 -8.45
N GLY A 81 -6.47 1.03 -8.86
CA GLY A 81 -6.97 2.30 -8.34
C GLY A 81 -8.48 2.45 -8.57
N ARG A 82 -9.28 2.54 -7.49
CA ARG A 82 -10.74 2.72 -7.55
C ARG A 82 -11.14 4.08 -7.00
N GLY A 83 -11.98 4.78 -7.75
CA GLY A 83 -12.43 6.13 -7.40
C GLY A 83 -11.27 7.11 -7.18
N ASN A 84 -11.58 8.29 -6.64
CA ASN A 84 -10.58 9.33 -6.43
C ASN A 84 -9.59 8.92 -5.32
N SER A 85 -10.10 8.38 -4.21
CA SER A 85 -9.28 8.03 -3.04
C SER A 85 -8.30 6.90 -3.33
N GLY A 86 -8.70 5.89 -4.12
CA GLY A 86 -7.80 4.82 -4.55
C GLY A 86 -6.71 5.32 -5.50
N VAL A 87 -7.04 6.20 -6.44
CA VAL A 87 -6.05 6.81 -7.37
C VAL A 87 -5.04 7.68 -6.62
N ILE A 88 -5.48 8.49 -5.66
CA ILE A 88 -4.57 9.33 -4.86
C ILE A 88 -3.63 8.43 -4.03
N LEU A 89 -4.19 7.42 -3.35
CA LEU A 89 -3.42 6.46 -2.57
C LEU A 89 -2.37 5.76 -3.44
N SER A 90 -2.74 5.33 -4.66
CA SER A 90 -1.82 4.66 -5.56
C SER A 90 -0.64 5.55 -5.97
N GLN A 91 -0.87 6.86 -6.16
CA GLN A 91 0.21 7.80 -6.47
C GLN A 91 1.18 7.97 -5.28
N SER A 92 0.65 8.05 -4.06
CA SER A 92 1.48 8.11 -2.85
C SER A 92 2.35 6.86 -2.70
N LEU A 93 1.78 5.67 -2.91
CA LEU A 93 2.51 4.40 -2.87
C LEU A 93 3.57 4.32 -3.97
N LEU A 94 3.27 4.81 -5.17
CA LEU A 94 4.24 4.88 -6.26
C LEU A 94 5.40 5.83 -5.93
N GLY A 95 5.13 6.96 -5.26
CA GLY A 95 6.17 7.85 -4.74
C GLY A 95 7.08 7.15 -3.73
N LEU A 96 6.48 6.44 -2.77
CA LEU A 96 7.20 5.66 -1.75
C LEU A 96 8.09 4.58 -2.39
N ALA A 97 7.55 3.83 -3.35
CA ALA A 97 8.32 2.81 -4.08
C ALA A 97 9.50 3.39 -4.85
N LYS A 98 9.34 4.58 -5.46
CA LYS A 98 10.44 5.28 -6.13
C LYS A 98 11.52 5.74 -5.17
N GLY A 99 11.14 6.20 -3.98
CA GLY A 99 12.09 6.56 -2.92
C GLY A 99 12.84 5.34 -2.36
N GLY A 100 12.16 4.19 -2.26
CA GLY A 100 12.73 2.96 -1.70
C GLY A 100 13.72 2.27 -2.63
N GLY A 101 13.53 2.40 -3.95
CA GLY A 101 14.45 1.86 -4.95
C GLY A 101 14.57 0.33 -4.93
N GLU A 102 15.67 -0.18 -5.49
CA GLU A 102 15.98 -1.61 -5.54
C GLU A 102 16.91 -1.96 -4.36
N VAL A 103 16.31 -2.34 -3.23
CA VAL A 103 17.01 -2.68 -1.99
C VAL A 103 16.59 -4.05 -1.47
N GLU A 104 17.54 -4.76 -0.84
CA GLU A 104 17.29 -6.04 -0.16
C GLU A 104 16.40 -5.84 1.07
N ASP A 105 16.77 -4.87 1.92
CA ASP A 105 16.01 -4.45 3.10
C ASP A 105 15.66 -2.95 2.99
N LEU A 106 14.47 -2.58 3.49
CA LEU A 106 13.97 -1.21 3.45
C LEU A 106 14.23 -0.50 4.79
N GLY A 107 15.03 0.56 4.78
CA GLY A 107 15.23 1.42 5.95
C GLY A 107 14.36 2.68 5.94
N GLY A 108 14.34 3.39 7.07
CA GLY A 108 13.54 4.60 7.27
C GLY A 108 13.96 5.81 6.41
N GLU A 109 15.14 5.77 5.81
CA GLU A 109 15.63 6.78 4.86
C GLU A 109 14.72 6.98 3.65
N VAL A 110 13.85 6.01 3.34
CA VAL A 110 12.80 6.13 2.33
C VAL A 110 11.78 7.25 2.61
N LEU A 111 11.69 7.71 3.87
CA LEU A 111 10.75 8.75 4.32
C LEU A 111 11.35 10.16 4.38
N ALA A 112 12.63 10.34 4.03
CA ALA A 112 13.34 11.63 4.08
C ALA A 112 13.13 12.46 2.81
#